data_AF-A0A0B6ZJV5-F1
#
_entry.id   AF-A0A0B6ZJV5-F1
#
_cell.length_a   1.000
_cell.length_b   1.000
_cell.length_c   1.000
_cell.angle_alpha   90.00
_cell.angle_beta   90.00
_cell.angle_gamma   90.00
#
_symmetry.space_group_name_H-M   'P 1'
#
loop_
_entity.id
_entity.type
_entity.pdbx_description
1 polymer ?
#
loop_
_entity_poly.entity_id
_entity_poly.type
_entity_poly.pdbx_seq_one_letter_code
_entity_poly.pdbx_strand_id
1 'polypeptide(L)' 'MPKTVNNGKSKASSEKCIRFRCSLQNTILDVLRARPGWIEVTNNEWDFFWCDKDWLTNNEENVYFP' A
#
# COMPACT_ATOMS: atom_id res chain seq x y z
N MET A 1 -16.95 -32.41 -2.99
CA MET A 1 -17.04 -31.10 -3.65
C MET A 1 -15.65 -30.75 -4.18
N PRO A 2 -15.46 -30.48 -5.48
CA PRO A 2 -14.14 -30.23 -6.02
C PRO A 2 -13.56 -28.93 -5.46
N LYS A 3 -12.27 -28.96 -5.12
CA LYS A 3 -11.47 -27.81 -4.69
C LYS A 3 -11.24 -26.90 -5.90
N THR A 4 -11.77 -25.69 -5.88
CA THR A 4 -11.40 -24.68 -6.87
C THR A 4 -10.04 -24.10 -6.49
N VAL A 5 -8.99 -24.71 -7.02
CA VAL A 5 -7.66 -24.11 -7.13
C VAL A 5 -7.74 -23.01 -8.19
N ASN A 6 -7.90 -21.76 -7.76
CA ASN A 6 -7.76 -20.61 -8.64
C ASN A 6 -6.28 -20.39 -8.95
N ASN A 7 -5.79 -21.10 -9.97
CA ASN A 7 -4.53 -20.83 -10.62
C ASN A 7 -4.69 -19.64 -11.57
N GLY A 8 -4.87 -18.45 -11.00
CA GLY A 8 -4.92 -17.19 -11.73
C GLY A 8 -3.49 -16.67 -11.97
N LYS A 9 -2.83 -17.16 -13.02
CA LYS A 9 -1.67 -16.45 -13.60
C LYS A 9 -2.15 -15.13 -14.19
N SER A 10 -2.17 -14.07 -13.40
CA SER A 10 -2.40 -12.71 -13.88
C SER A 10 -1.20 -12.29 -14.72
N LYS A 11 -1.43 -12.03 -16.01
CA LYS A 11 -0.48 -11.43 -16.95
C LYS A 11 0.24 -10.26 -16.28
N ALA A 12 1.55 -10.36 -16.18
CA ALA A 12 2.43 -9.24 -15.87
C ALA A 12 2.34 -8.19 -16.99
N SER A 13 1.41 -7.25 -16.85
CA SER A 13 1.73 -5.87 -17.22
C SER A 13 2.75 -5.41 -16.18
N SER A 14 3.92 -4.93 -16.58
CA SER A 14 4.98 -4.46 -15.68
C SER A 14 4.62 -3.15 -14.96
N GLU A 15 3.35 -2.93 -14.67
CA GLU A 15 2.86 -1.89 -13.79
C GLU A 15 3.39 -2.25 -12.39
N LYS A 16 4.38 -1.50 -11.90
CA LYS A 16 4.93 -1.70 -10.55
C LYS A 16 3.78 -1.74 -9.54
N CYS A 17 3.63 -2.88 -8.88
CA CYS A 17 2.73 -3.01 -7.74
C CYS A 17 3.25 -2.12 -6.61
N ILE A 18 2.46 -1.12 -6.18
CA ILE A 18 2.80 -0.21 -5.09
C ILE A 18 2.11 -0.69 -3.82
N ARG A 19 2.89 -1.04 -2.79
CA ARG A 19 2.36 -1.31 -1.45
C ARG A 19 2.20 0.00 -0.72
N PHE A 20 0.98 0.35 -0.35
CA PHE A 20 0.71 1.58 0.36
C PHE A 20 0.17 1.34 1.76
N ARG A 21 0.44 2.28 2.65
CA ARG A 21 -0.24 2.42 3.95
C ARG A 21 -0.97 3.75 3.98
N CYS A 22 -2.06 3.83 4.74
CA CYS A 22 -2.78 5.08 5.00
C CYS A 22 -3.16 5.12 6.49
N SER A 23 -2.81 6.19 7.21
CA SER A 23 -3.15 6.29 8.64
C SER A 23 -4.61 6.69 8.87
N LEU A 24 -5.26 7.23 7.84
CA LEU A 24 -6.60 7.77 7.91
C LEU A 24 -7.58 6.96 7.04
N GLN A 25 -8.72 6.59 7.61
CA GLN A 25 -9.84 5.99 6.87
C GLN A 25 -10.73 7.09 6.29
N ASN A 26 -10.21 7.80 5.29
CA ASN A 26 -10.89 8.94 4.66
C ASN A 26 -10.90 8.79 3.13
N THR A 27 -11.33 9.83 2.43
CA THR A 27 -11.38 9.86 0.95
C THR A 27 -10.03 9.59 0.29
N ILE A 28 -8.91 9.86 0.95
CA ILE A 28 -7.59 9.50 0.43
C ILE A 28 -7.42 7.97 0.39
N LEU A 29 -7.89 7.25 1.41
CA LEU A 29 -7.87 5.78 1.40
C LEU A 29 -8.67 5.23 0.20
N ASP A 30 -9.83 5.79 -0.09
CA ASP A 30 -10.64 5.38 -1.24
C ASP A 30 -9.93 5.65 -2.58
N VAL A 31 -9.28 6.81 -2.70
CA VAL A 31 -8.47 7.17 -3.88
C VAL A 31 -7.30 6.19 -4.07
N LEU A 32 -6.60 5.85 -2.99
CA LEU A 32 -5.46 4.93 -3.04
C LEU A 32 -5.91 3.50 -3.41
N ARG A 33 -7.04 3.04 -2.89
CA ARG A 33 -7.65 1.74 -3.23
C ARG A 33 -8.16 1.67 -4.66
N ALA A 34 -8.67 2.78 -5.20
CA ALA A 34 -9.18 2.85 -6.56
C ALA A 34 -8.07 2.83 -7.63
N ARG A 35 -6.81 3.03 -7.23
CA ARG A 35 -5.69 3.10 -8.17
C ARG A 35 -5.23 1.70 -8.58
N PRO A 36 -5.23 1.37 -9.89
CA PRO A 36 -4.75 0.08 -10.36
C PRO A 36 -3.30 -0.20 -9.93
N GLY A 37 -3.04 -1.40 -9.44
CA GLY A 37 -1.70 -1.83 -8.99
C GLY A 37 -1.31 -1.36 -7.59
N TRP A 38 -2.20 -0.67 -6.85
CA TRP A 38 -1.94 -0.24 -5.48
C TRP A 38 -2.57 -1.23 -4.50
N ILE A 39 -1.77 -1.70 -3.55
CA ILE A 39 -2.18 -2.70 -2.55
C ILE A 39 -1.98 -2.12 -1.16
N GLU A 40 -3.05 -2.08 -0.38
CA GLU A 40 -2.98 -1.66 1.02
C GLU A 40 -2.28 -2.72 1.86
N VAL A 41 -1.28 -2.31 2.64
CA VAL A 41 -0.53 -3.18 3.57
C VAL A 41 -0.56 -2.62 4.98
N THR A 42 -0.54 -3.51 5.97
CA THR A 42 -0.53 -3.17 7.40
C THR A 42 0.82 -3.44 8.07
N ASN A 43 1.78 -4.02 7.35
CA ASN A 43 3.13 -4.29 7.84
C ASN A 43 4.05 -3.07 7.61
N ASN A 44 5.28 -3.17 8.08
CA ASN A 44 6.29 -2.12 7.92
C ASN A 44 6.99 -2.16 6.54
N GLU A 45 6.51 -2.98 5.61
CA GLU A 45 7.06 -3.11 4.26
C GLU A 45 6.14 -2.43 3.25
N TRP A 46 6.25 -1.11 3.19
CA TRP A 46 5.47 -0.26 2.29
C TRP A 46 6.40 0.53 1.37
N ASP A 47 5.90 0.83 0.17
CA ASP A 47 6.58 1.66 -0.82
C ASP A 47 6.10 3.12 -0.75
N PHE A 48 4.91 3.34 -0.20
CA PHE A 48 4.31 4.66 0.03
C PHE A 48 3.50 4.68 1.33
N PHE A 49 3.62 5.74 2.14
CA PHE A 49 2.79 5.92 3.33
C PHE A 49 2.14 7.31 3.35
N TRP A 50 0.81 7.33 3.25
CA TRP A 50 0.03 8.52 3.58
C TRP A 50 -0.19 8.58 5.10
N CYS A 51 0.64 9.38 5.78
CA CYS A 51 0.66 9.51 7.22
C CYS A 51 0.08 10.86 7.68
N ASP A 52 -0.31 10.93 8.96
CA ASP A 52 -0.63 12.18 9.63
C ASP A 52 0.64 12.86 10.18
N LYS A 53 0.49 14.12 10.60
CA LYS A 53 1.59 14.93 11.12
C LYS A 53 2.21 14.32 12.38
N ASP A 54 1.39 13.74 13.25
CA ASP A 54 1.86 13.15 14.51
C ASP A 54 2.76 11.94 14.23
N TRP A 55 2.43 11.11 13.22
CA TRP A 55 3.30 10.04 12.79
C TRP A 55 4.62 10.56 12.24
N LEU A 56 4.60 11.61 11.40
CA LEU A 56 5.81 12.20 10.85
C LEU A 56 6.74 12.71 11.95
N THR A 57 6.22 13.51 12.89
CA THR A 57 6.99 14.11 13.99
C THR A 57 7.59 13.07 14.93
N ASN A 58 6.93 11.92 15.12
CA ASN A 58 7.45 10.84 15.96
C ASN A 58 8.42 9.89 15.23
N ASN A 59 8.55 10.01 13.91
CA ASN A 59 9.41 9.14 13.08
C ASN A 59 10.50 9.93 12.34
N GLU A 60 10.78 11.18 12.73
CA GLU A 60 11.71 12.09 12.03
C GLU A 60 13.12 11.50 11.86
N GLU A 61 13.62 10.66 12.77
CA GLU A 61 14.95 10.04 12.62
C GLU A 61 15.07 9.04 11.46
N ASN A 62 13.95 8.50 10.96
CA ASN A 62 13.94 7.44 9.93
C ASN A 62 13.43 7.89 8.56
N VAL A 63 13.06 9.17 8.41
CA VAL A 63 12.54 9.75 7.16
C VAL A 63 13.59 10.59 6.42
N TYR A 64 14.73 10.89 7.07
CA TYR A 64 15.88 11.51 6.42
C TYR A 64 16.71 10.48 5.66
N PHE A 65 16.58 10.47 4.34
CA PHE A 65 17.62 9.93 3.45
C PHE A 65 18.80 10.93 3.42
N PRO A 66 20.07 10.47 3.54
CA PRO A 66 21.23 11.33 3.35
C PRO A 66 21.32 11.88 1.91
#